data_AF-A0A3A4PHX3-F1
#
_entry.id   AF-A0A3A4PHX3-F1
#
_cell.length_a   1.000
_cell.length_b   1.000
_cell.length_c   1.000
_cell.angle_alpha   90.00
_cell.angle_beta   90.00
_cell.angle_gamma   90.00
#
_symmetry.space_group_name_H-M   'P 1'
#
loop_
_entity.id
_entity.type
_entity.pdbx_description
1 polymer ?
#
loop_
_entity_poly.entity_id
_entity_poly.type
_entity_poly.pdbx_seq_one_letter_code
_entity_poly.pdbx_strand_id
1 'polypeptide(L)'
;NHIEVKKVGEDPRKFTEDEIWILYGEWLHRAHGFEPFGISCGQCVHRLGSYMPNGQPLMWRHDSRRDETVVSLLYPLTQRAANAMAGYPGEQNMNGDTRDHWSIHEALTDLLASARALQTPEACDGVILGWAQTDPQEHLQPDLWRVNAVLATSYAFRSKGLVVWTDIYPDVTPGNFDGNRRLDLGDYEMIYRQMVSGQGGDVSGFAENFSIWDANYDGRVDVQDVEVVAMLFDADFDGDVDLADYGKLMVKRCDVGPGQPGGPLKPSCVMADVDFDGDVDLADFREFQNRFTGP
;
A
#
# COMPACT_ATOMS: atom_id res chain seq x y z
N ASN A 1 10.53 19.17 7.24
CA ASN A 1 9.11 19.39 7.59
C ASN A 1 9.02 20.41 8.71
N HIS A 2 8.25 21.48 8.50
CA HIS A 2 7.95 22.51 9.50
C HIS A 2 6.52 22.29 9.98
N ILE A 3 6.32 22.23 11.30
CA ILE A 3 5.02 21.98 11.89
C ILE A 3 4.48 23.29 12.44
N GLU A 4 3.39 23.80 11.86
CA GLU A 4 2.65 24.92 12.41
C GLU A 4 1.45 24.36 13.18
N VAL A 5 1.59 24.23 14.50
CA VAL A 5 0.45 23.85 15.35
C VAL A 5 -0.44 25.07 15.53
N LYS A 6 -1.64 25.04 14.96
CA LYS A 6 -2.70 26.01 15.26
C LYS A 6 -3.68 25.42 16.28
N LYS A 7 -3.24 25.12 17.51
CA LYS A 7 -4.17 25.05 18.65
C LYS A 7 -3.62 25.37 20.04
N VAL A 8 -4.59 25.81 20.85
CA VAL A 8 -4.67 25.94 22.31
C VAL A 8 -4.51 24.56 22.97
N GLY A 9 -3.28 24.25 23.38
CA GLY A 9 -2.91 23.05 24.15
C GLY A 9 -1.51 23.26 24.75
N GLU A 10 -1.22 22.62 25.89
CA GLU A 10 0.01 22.89 26.65
C GLU A 10 1.27 22.19 26.10
N ASP A 11 1.13 21.08 25.36
CA ASP A 11 2.27 20.29 24.83
C ASP A 11 2.19 20.09 23.30
N PRO A 12 3.06 20.73 22.49
CA PRO A 12 3.05 20.63 21.02
C PRO A 12 3.49 19.24 20.49
N ARG A 13 3.80 18.28 21.37
CA ARG A 13 4.15 16.90 21.00
C ARG A 13 2.98 15.94 21.10
N LYS A 14 1.81 16.39 21.56
CA LYS A 14 0.63 15.55 21.75
C LYS A 14 -0.56 16.12 21.01
N PHE A 15 -1.09 15.37 20.06
CA PHE A 15 -2.36 15.66 19.43
C PHE A 15 -3.49 15.22 20.38
N THR A 16 -4.12 16.19 21.02
CA THR A 16 -5.27 16.04 21.93
C THR A 16 -6.62 16.34 21.28
N GLU A 17 -7.68 16.21 22.06
CA GLU A 17 -9.05 16.47 21.63
C GLU A 17 -9.26 17.90 21.11
N ASP A 18 -10.08 18.02 20.06
CA ASP A 18 -10.43 19.25 19.35
C ASP A 18 -9.24 19.96 18.67
N GLU A 19 -8.02 19.39 18.66
CA GLU A 19 -6.80 19.98 18.06
C GLU A 19 -6.90 20.18 16.56
N ILE A 20 -6.30 21.26 16.06
CA ILE A 20 -6.04 21.44 14.64
C ILE A 20 -4.54 21.61 14.45
N TRP A 21 -3.92 20.66 13.76
CA TRP A 21 -2.52 20.76 13.36
C TRP A 21 -2.45 21.02 11.86
N ILE A 22 -1.59 21.96 11.46
CA ILE A 22 -1.29 22.22 10.05
C ILE A 22 0.19 21.94 9.84
N LEU A 23 0.47 20.81 9.19
CA LEU A 23 1.82 20.35 8.93
C LEU A 23 2.23 20.81 7.53
N TYR A 24 3.40 21.44 7.41
CA TYR A 24 3.98 21.81 6.12
C TYR A 24 5.20 20.92 5.83
N GLY A 25 5.22 20.37 4.64
CA GLY A 25 6.26 19.46 4.22
C GLY A 25 6.12 19.08 2.76
N GLU A 26 6.97 18.17 2.35
CA GLU A 26 6.99 17.57 1.02
C GLU A 26 6.10 16.32 1.05
N TRP A 27 4.78 16.53 1.17
CA TRP A 27 3.83 15.43 1.38
C TRP A 27 3.51 14.66 0.10
N LEU A 28 3.62 15.33 -1.04
CA LEU A 28 3.49 14.68 -2.34
C LEU A 28 4.86 14.58 -2.97
N HIS A 29 5.44 13.39 -2.88
CA HIS A 29 6.52 12.98 -3.75
C HIS A 29 5.85 12.29 -4.96
N ARG A 30 6.29 12.58 -6.19
CA ARG A 30 6.04 11.64 -7.30
C ARG A 30 6.37 10.24 -6.80
N ALA A 31 5.51 9.27 -7.10
CA ALA A 31 5.71 7.92 -6.60
C ALA A 31 7.15 7.51 -6.93
N HIS A 32 7.92 7.15 -5.88
CA HIS A 32 9.32 6.75 -5.96
C HIS A 32 9.63 5.83 -7.16
N GLY A 33 8.64 5.04 -7.61
CA GLY A 33 8.74 4.14 -8.74
C GLY A 33 8.99 4.78 -10.11
N PHE A 34 8.75 6.08 -10.32
CA PHE A 34 9.01 6.71 -11.62
C PHE A 34 9.86 7.99 -11.59
N GLU A 35 10.36 8.39 -10.42
CA GLU A 35 11.37 9.44 -10.26
C GLU A 35 12.58 9.25 -11.20
N PRO A 36 13.16 8.04 -11.37
CA PRO A 36 14.32 7.84 -12.24
C PRO A 36 14.11 8.20 -13.72
N PHE A 37 12.85 8.27 -14.17
CA PHE A 37 12.51 8.54 -15.56
C PHE A 37 12.07 9.98 -15.82
N GLY A 38 11.88 10.79 -14.79
CA GLY A 38 11.45 12.19 -14.94
C GLY A 38 12.55 13.06 -15.55
N ILE A 39 12.22 13.84 -16.58
CA ILE A 39 13.17 14.78 -17.21
C ILE A 39 13.10 16.18 -16.60
N SER A 40 12.06 16.49 -15.81
CA SER A 40 11.97 17.75 -15.07
C SER A 40 12.96 17.83 -13.93
N CYS A 41 13.49 19.04 -13.70
CA CYS A 41 14.46 19.34 -12.66
C CYS A 41 13.88 20.38 -11.69
N GLY A 42 13.20 19.90 -10.64
CA GLY A 42 12.86 20.71 -9.48
C GLY A 42 14.05 20.79 -8.53
N GLN A 43 14.81 21.90 -8.52
CA GLN A 43 15.98 22.17 -7.64
C GLN A 43 17.14 21.15 -7.56
N CYS A 44 17.09 20.02 -8.26
CA CYS A 44 17.99 18.92 -7.98
C CYS A 44 19.11 18.79 -9.03
N VAL A 45 20.26 19.40 -8.75
CA VAL A 45 21.55 19.03 -9.37
C VAL A 45 21.90 17.54 -9.08
N HIS A 46 21.15 16.87 -8.19
CA HIS A 46 21.43 15.52 -7.69
C HIS A 46 20.27 14.50 -7.78
N ARG A 47 19.08 14.86 -8.26
CA ARG A 47 17.89 13.98 -8.40
C ARG A 47 16.94 14.48 -9.49
N LEU A 48 17.21 14.10 -10.74
CA LEU A 48 16.28 14.33 -11.85
C LEU A 48 14.92 13.66 -11.56
N GLY A 49 13.83 14.29 -12.00
CA GLY A 49 12.48 13.72 -11.89
C GLY A 49 11.80 13.83 -10.53
N SER A 50 12.48 14.38 -9.52
CA SER A 50 11.87 14.65 -8.21
C SER A 50 10.80 15.73 -8.33
N TYR A 51 9.59 15.38 -7.93
CA TYR A 51 8.47 16.30 -7.79
C TYR A 51 8.05 16.33 -6.33
N MET A 52 8.69 17.21 -5.57
CA MET A 52 8.52 17.39 -4.13
C MET A 52 8.30 18.86 -3.87
N PRO A 53 7.12 19.41 -4.20
CA PRO A 53 6.91 20.81 -3.90
C PRO A 53 6.87 20.98 -2.39
N ASN A 54 7.37 22.10 -1.92
CA ASN A 54 7.45 22.38 -0.49
C ASN A 54 6.24 23.19 -0.04
N GLY A 55 5.79 22.97 1.19
CA GLY A 55 4.84 23.86 1.84
C GLY A 55 3.37 23.55 1.57
N GLN A 56 3.00 22.34 1.15
CA GLN A 56 1.59 21.98 1.13
C GLN A 56 1.10 21.73 2.57
N PRO A 57 -0.10 22.22 2.91
CA PRO A 57 -0.68 21.96 4.22
C PRO A 57 -1.29 20.56 4.27
N LEU A 58 -0.86 19.78 5.25
CA LEU A 58 -1.56 18.58 5.72
C LEU A 58 -2.24 18.94 7.03
N MET A 59 -3.58 18.96 7.03
CA MET A 59 -4.37 19.31 8.20
C MET A 59 -4.80 18.04 8.94
N TRP A 60 -4.67 18.08 10.27
CA TRP A 60 -5.23 17.08 11.17
C TRP A 60 -6.22 17.76 12.09
N ARG A 61 -7.40 17.17 12.24
CA ARG A 61 -8.43 17.65 13.18
C ARG A 61 -9.11 16.47 13.85
N HIS A 62 -9.17 16.46 15.18
CA HIS A 62 -9.94 15.49 15.93
C HIS A 62 -11.23 16.14 16.46
N ASP A 63 -12.38 15.51 16.26
CA ASP A 63 -13.68 15.93 16.82
C ASP A 63 -14.03 15.01 17.99
N SER A 64 -13.82 15.52 19.22
CA SER A 64 -14.02 14.74 20.45
C SER A 64 -15.46 14.26 20.65
N ARG A 65 -16.45 14.94 20.05
CA ARG A 65 -17.87 14.56 20.20
C ARG A 65 -18.24 13.36 19.36
N ARG A 66 -17.52 13.16 18.25
CA ARG A 66 -17.73 12.05 17.32
C ARG A 66 -16.67 10.97 17.46
N ASP A 67 -15.59 11.26 18.18
CA ASP A 67 -14.38 10.45 18.24
C ASP A 67 -13.81 10.18 16.84
N GLU A 68 -13.78 11.24 16.01
CA GLU A 68 -13.37 11.16 14.60
C GLU A 68 -12.13 12.02 14.36
N THR A 69 -11.07 11.42 13.82
CA THR A 69 -9.90 12.16 13.31
C THR A 69 -10.03 12.32 11.80
N VAL A 70 -10.03 13.56 11.33
CA VAL A 70 -10.00 13.91 9.91
C VAL A 70 -8.61 14.39 9.54
N VAL A 71 -8.00 13.69 8.58
CA VAL A 71 -6.76 14.09 7.90
C VAL A 71 -7.13 14.65 6.53
N SER A 72 -6.63 15.84 6.19
CA SER A 72 -6.92 16.49 4.92
C SER A 72 -5.64 17.00 4.28
N LEU A 73 -5.30 16.45 3.11
CA LEU A 73 -4.27 16.96 2.22
C LEU A 73 -4.96 17.76 1.12
N LEU A 74 -4.59 19.04 0.98
CA LEU A 74 -5.05 19.86 -0.14
C LEU A 74 -3.94 19.96 -1.18
N TYR A 75 -4.24 19.54 -2.41
CA TYR A 75 -3.27 19.56 -3.49
C TYR A 75 -3.90 20.07 -4.80
N PRO A 76 -3.25 21.00 -5.52
CA PRO A 76 -3.80 21.54 -6.76
C PRO A 76 -3.69 20.53 -7.92
N LEU A 77 -4.81 20.29 -8.60
CA LEU A 77 -4.84 19.41 -9.78
C LEU A 77 -4.32 20.10 -11.03
N THR A 78 -4.53 21.41 -11.16
CA THR A 78 -4.19 22.22 -12.34
C THR A 78 -3.31 23.40 -11.98
N GLN A 79 -2.60 23.99 -12.96
CA GLN A 79 -1.77 25.18 -12.72
C GLN A 79 -2.60 26.39 -12.28
N ARG A 80 -3.82 26.54 -12.79
CA ARG A 80 -4.76 27.53 -12.27
C ARG A 80 -5.07 27.35 -10.78
N ALA A 81 -5.28 26.11 -10.33
CA ALA A 81 -5.52 25.82 -8.91
C ALA A 81 -4.25 26.04 -8.07
N ALA A 82 -3.09 25.68 -8.61
CA ALA A 82 -1.79 25.92 -7.97
C ALA A 82 -1.55 27.42 -7.76
N ASN A 83 -1.80 28.23 -8.79
CA ASN A 83 -1.72 29.68 -8.71
C ASN A 83 -2.68 30.27 -7.68
N ALA A 84 -3.93 29.80 -7.66
CA ALA A 84 -4.92 30.25 -6.69
C ALA A 84 -4.51 29.92 -5.25
N MET A 85 -3.88 28.76 -5.04
CA MET A 85 -3.38 28.33 -3.73
C MET A 85 -2.16 29.12 -3.27
N ALA A 86 -1.23 29.39 -4.19
CA ALA A 86 0.02 30.07 -3.88
C ALA A 86 -0.10 31.62 -3.89
N GLY A 87 -1.21 32.16 -4.40
CA GLY A 87 -1.51 33.60 -4.35
C GLY A 87 -0.69 34.44 -5.33
N TYR A 88 -0.15 33.83 -6.38
CA TYR A 88 0.65 34.54 -7.38
C TYR A 88 -0.23 35.28 -8.42
N PRO A 89 0.30 36.35 -9.04
CA PRO A 89 -0.40 37.09 -10.08
C PRO A 89 -0.28 36.39 -11.44
N GLY A 90 -1.04 35.32 -11.64
CA GLY A 90 -1.23 34.67 -12.94
C GLY A 90 -0.81 33.21 -12.99
N GLU A 91 -1.46 32.45 -13.86
CA GLU A 91 -1.14 31.04 -14.09
C GLU A 91 0.27 30.89 -14.67
N GLN A 92 1.12 30.08 -14.03
CA GLN A 92 2.46 29.79 -14.50
C GLN A 92 2.43 28.77 -15.65
N ASN A 93 3.49 28.78 -16.45
CA ASN A 93 3.66 27.83 -17.53
C ASN A 93 3.92 26.42 -16.98
N MET A 94 3.53 25.39 -17.74
CA MET A 94 3.95 24.01 -17.46
C MET A 94 5.38 23.83 -17.95
N ASN A 95 6.32 24.07 -17.05
CA ASN A 95 7.75 24.06 -17.33
C ASN A 95 8.50 22.98 -16.53
N GLY A 96 7.80 22.26 -15.65
CA GLY A 96 8.40 21.22 -14.80
C GLY A 96 9.21 21.79 -13.63
N ASP A 97 9.17 23.10 -13.40
CA ASP A 97 9.90 23.77 -12.33
C ASP A 97 9.07 23.78 -11.06
N THR A 98 9.33 22.83 -10.17
CA THR A 98 8.61 22.71 -8.89
C THR A 98 8.78 23.91 -7.94
N ARG A 99 9.63 24.90 -8.30
CA ARG A 99 9.87 26.11 -7.50
C ARG A 99 8.83 27.19 -7.68
N ASP A 100 8.17 27.26 -8.84
CA ASP A 100 7.24 28.35 -9.12
C ASP A 100 5.82 27.97 -8.68
N HIS A 101 5.23 26.97 -9.31
CA HIS A 101 3.99 26.31 -8.94
C HIS A 101 4.17 24.81 -8.99
N TRP A 102 3.14 24.11 -8.51
CA TRP A 102 3.06 22.68 -8.64
C TRP A 102 1.61 22.29 -8.80
N SER A 103 1.32 21.41 -9.76
CA SER A 103 0.05 20.73 -9.90
C SER A 103 0.25 19.29 -10.36
N ILE A 104 -0.73 18.43 -10.06
CA ILE A 104 -0.74 17.06 -10.56
C ILE A 104 -0.64 17.02 -12.09
N HIS A 105 -1.33 17.96 -12.76
CA HIS A 105 -1.27 18.09 -14.21
C HIS A 105 0.16 18.28 -14.75
N GLU A 106 0.96 19.13 -14.12
CA GLU A 106 2.34 19.35 -14.50
C GLU A 106 3.20 18.11 -14.23
N ALA A 107 3.01 17.45 -13.09
CA ALA A 107 3.72 16.21 -12.76
C ALA A 107 3.47 15.11 -13.81
N LEU A 108 2.22 14.94 -14.25
CA LEU A 108 1.84 13.97 -15.28
C LEU A 108 2.32 14.38 -16.67
N THR A 109 2.38 15.68 -16.95
CA THR A 109 2.88 16.19 -18.24
C THR A 109 4.37 15.98 -18.40
N ASP A 110 5.13 16.08 -17.31
CA ASP A 110 6.52 15.67 -17.36
C ASP A 110 6.68 14.19 -17.64
N LEU A 111 5.84 13.33 -17.06
CA LEU A 111 5.88 11.89 -17.31
C LEU A 111 5.59 11.56 -18.79
N LEU A 112 4.61 12.27 -19.39
CA LEU A 112 4.36 12.24 -20.83
C LEU A 112 5.59 12.68 -21.63
N ALA A 113 6.22 13.79 -21.25
CA ALA A 113 7.40 14.32 -21.94
C ALA A 113 8.60 13.36 -21.84
N SER A 114 8.84 12.81 -20.66
CA SER A 114 9.82 11.74 -20.40
C SER A 114 9.59 10.54 -21.31
N ALA A 115 8.37 10.02 -21.36
CA ALA A 115 8.04 8.85 -22.18
C ALA A 115 8.25 9.11 -23.68
N ARG A 116 7.98 10.33 -24.15
CA ARG A 116 8.22 10.75 -25.54
C ARG A 116 9.69 11.01 -25.88
N ALA A 117 10.51 11.34 -24.89
CA ALA A 117 11.93 11.60 -25.08
C ALA A 117 12.76 10.32 -25.25
N LEU A 118 12.22 9.16 -24.89
CA LEU A 118 12.87 7.86 -25.06
C LEU A 118 13.04 7.51 -26.54
N GLN A 119 14.29 7.57 -27.04
CA GLN A 119 14.62 7.17 -28.42
C GLN A 119 14.76 5.65 -28.58
N THR A 120 15.30 4.99 -27.55
CA THR A 120 15.52 3.54 -27.49
C THR A 120 15.17 3.05 -26.08
N PRO A 121 13.90 2.68 -25.82
CA PRO A 121 13.47 2.27 -24.50
C PRO A 121 14.22 1.03 -24.00
N GLU A 122 14.62 1.06 -22.73
CA GLU A 122 15.17 -0.08 -22.00
C GLU A 122 14.07 -0.85 -21.25
N ALA A 123 14.41 -2.01 -20.67
CA ALA A 123 13.45 -2.85 -19.96
C ALA A 123 12.78 -2.11 -18.77
N CYS A 124 13.52 -1.23 -18.09
CA CYS A 124 13.01 -0.44 -16.96
C CYS A 124 12.05 0.67 -17.40
N ASP A 125 12.16 1.18 -18.63
CA ASP A 125 11.29 2.25 -19.16
C ASP A 125 9.85 1.79 -19.38
N GLY A 126 9.60 0.47 -19.38
CA GLY A 126 8.28 -0.12 -19.53
C GLY A 126 7.23 0.46 -18.59
N VAL A 127 7.64 0.95 -17.42
CA VAL A 127 6.77 1.61 -16.44
C VAL A 127 6.16 2.92 -16.97
N ILE A 128 6.88 3.64 -17.83
CA ILE A 128 6.44 4.96 -18.31
C ILE A 128 6.03 4.98 -19.78
N LEU A 129 6.38 3.96 -20.58
CA LEU A 129 6.10 3.92 -22.02
C LEU A 129 4.62 4.13 -22.38
N GLY A 130 3.70 3.63 -21.55
CA GLY A 130 2.26 3.82 -21.74
C GLY A 130 1.84 5.30 -21.76
N TRP A 131 2.58 6.16 -21.06
CA TRP A 131 2.25 7.58 -20.96
C TRP A 131 2.48 8.35 -22.25
N ALA A 132 3.31 7.89 -23.19
CA ALA A 132 3.66 8.63 -24.40
C ALA A 132 2.43 9.03 -25.28
N GLN A 133 1.34 8.28 -25.14
CA GLN A 133 0.08 8.47 -25.88
C GLN A 133 -1.09 8.91 -24.98
N THR A 134 -0.84 9.17 -23.71
CA THR A 134 -1.86 9.55 -22.73
C THR A 134 -2.02 11.07 -22.69
N ASP A 135 -3.25 11.56 -22.49
CA ASP A 135 -3.49 12.95 -22.12
C ASP A 135 -3.51 13.08 -20.58
N PRO A 136 -2.57 13.81 -19.97
CA PRO A 136 -2.56 14.07 -18.54
C PRO A 136 -3.90 14.58 -17.96
N GLN A 137 -4.70 15.30 -18.76
CA GLN A 137 -6.01 15.80 -18.34
C GLN A 137 -7.02 14.69 -18.03
N GLU A 138 -6.94 13.56 -18.73
CA GLU A 138 -7.84 12.42 -18.52
C GLU A 138 -7.65 11.78 -17.14
N HIS A 139 -6.52 12.04 -16.48
CA HIS A 139 -6.17 11.52 -15.16
C HIS A 139 -6.39 12.52 -14.02
N LEU A 140 -6.97 13.69 -14.27
CA LEU A 140 -7.25 14.69 -13.23
C LEU A 140 -8.64 14.56 -12.59
N GLN A 141 -9.38 13.49 -12.90
CA GLN A 141 -10.73 13.23 -12.36
C GLN A 141 -10.62 12.45 -11.04
N PRO A 142 -10.81 13.09 -9.86
CA PRO A 142 -10.55 12.45 -8.57
C PRO A 142 -11.49 11.29 -8.25
N ASP A 143 -12.66 11.23 -8.89
CA ASP A 143 -13.60 10.11 -8.80
C ASP A 143 -13.08 8.82 -9.43
N LEU A 144 -12.06 8.92 -10.29
CA LEU A 144 -11.36 7.76 -10.86
C LEU A 144 -10.12 7.37 -10.05
N TRP A 145 -9.79 8.10 -8.99
CA TRP A 145 -8.58 7.86 -8.22
C TRP A 145 -8.82 6.80 -7.15
N ARG A 146 -7.83 5.93 -6.99
CA ARG A 146 -7.71 5.07 -5.80
C ARG A 146 -6.77 5.75 -4.82
N VAL A 147 -7.25 6.00 -3.61
CA VAL A 147 -6.43 6.49 -2.50
C VAL A 147 -6.25 5.35 -1.51
N ASN A 148 -5.00 5.02 -1.20
CA ASN A 148 -4.67 4.15 -0.07
C ASN A 148 -3.92 5.02 0.95
N ALA A 149 -4.40 5.05 2.18
CA ALA A 149 -3.76 5.80 3.25
C ALA A 149 -3.36 4.83 4.35
N VAL A 150 -2.08 4.78 4.70
CA VAL A 150 -1.58 3.97 5.81
C VAL A 150 -1.34 4.89 7.01
N LEU A 151 -2.06 4.65 8.10
CA LEU A 151 -1.89 5.39 9.33
C LEU A 151 -1.13 4.55 10.36
N ALA A 152 0.08 5.00 10.67
CA ALA A 152 0.86 4.47 11.79
C ALA A 152 0.76 5.40 12.99
N THR A 153 0.67 4.81 14.18
CA THR A 153 0.83 5.53 15.44
C THR A 153 1.89 4.86 16.32
N SER A 154 2.29 5.57 17.37
CA SER A 154 3.14 5.03 18.43
C SER A 154 2.28 4.56 19.59
N TYR A 155 2.73 3.52 20.29
CA TYR A 155 2.03 3.07 21.50
C TYR A 155 2.06 4.15 22.59
N ALA A 156 0.93 4.35 23.28
CA ALA A 156 0.85 5.21 24.46
C ALA A 156 1.71 4.70 25.64
N PHE A 157 2.02 3.40 25.67
CA PHE A 157 2.86 2.72 26.64
C PHE A 157 3.85 1.79 25.93
N ARG A 158 4.97 1.41 26.55
CA ARG A 158 5.89 0.42 25.92
C ARG A 158 5.14 -0.87 25.57
N SER A 159 5.13 -1.22 24.30
CA SER A 159 4.66 -2.51 23.79
C SER A 159 5.83 -3.29 23.17
N LYS A 160 5.63 -4.57 22.92
CA LYS A 160 6.59 -5.43 22.22
C LYS A 160 6.58 -5.21 20.69
N GLY A 161 5.53 -4.63 20.13
CA GLY A 161 5.48 -4.27 18.71
C GLY A 161 6.35 -3.05 18.40
N LEU A 162 7.00 -3.05 17.24
CA LEU A 162 7.85 -1.94 16.79
C LEU A 162 7.03 -0.77 16.22
N VAL A 163 5.82 -1.05 15.72
CA VAL A 163 4.88 -0.08 15.15
C VAL A 163 3.45 -0.47 15.55
N VAL A 164 2.53 0.50 15.61
CA VAL A 164 1.08 0.23 15.62
C VAL A 164 0.51 0.78 14.32
N TRP A 165 -0.09 -0.09 13.53
CA TRP A 165 -0.99 0.32 12.47
C TRP A 165 -2.37 0.38 13.09
N THR A 166 -3.00 1.55 13.05
CA THR A 166 -4.38 1.64 13.53
C THR A 166 -5.34 1.32 12.41
N ASP A 167 -5.10 1.86 11.21
CA ASP A 167 -6.04 1.73 10.08
C ASP A 167 -5.35 1.95 8.73
N ILE A 168 -5.88 1.29 7.69
CA ILE A 168 -5.63 1.61 6.28
C ILE A 168 -7.02 1.86 5.62
N TYR A 169 -7.18 2.97 4.89
CA TYR A 169 -8.45 3.42 4.28
C TYR A 169 -8.46 3.17 2.76
N PRO A 170 -9.61 2.93 2.07
CA PRO A 170 -11.00 2.96 2.57
C PRO A 170 -11.54 1.68 3.19
N ASP A 171 -11.06 0.51 2.76
CA ASP A 171 -11.62 -0.78 3.18
C ASP A 171 -10.48 -1.79 3.19
N VAL A 172 -9.69 -1.81 4.25
CA VAL A 172 -8.58 -2.76 4.35
C VAL A 172 -8.99 -3.92 5.23
N THR A 173 -9.32 -5.01 4.54
CA THR A 173 -9.37 -6.34 5.12
C THR A 173 -7.91 -6.83 5.17
N PRO A 174 -7.29 -7.01 6.34
CA PRO A 174 -5.95 -7.59 6.42
C PRO A 174 -5.93 -8.92 5.66
N GLY A 175 -4.97 -9.06 4.74
CA GLY A 175 -4.90 -10.21 3.86
C GLY A 175 -5.60 -10.07 2.51
N ASN A 176 -6.33 -8.98 2.21
CA ASN A 176 -6.94 -8.74 0.89
C ASN A 176 -5.96 -7.95 0.02
N PHE A 177 -5.08 -8.68 -0.67
CA PHE A 177 -3.97 -8.14 -1.45
C PHE A 177 -4.38 -7.70 -2.86
N ASP A 178 -5.47 -8.24 -3.42
CA ASP A 178 -5.95 -7.85 -4.74
C ASP A 178 -6.92 -6.65 -4.72
N GLY A 179 -7.44 -6.30 -3.53
CA GLY A 179 -8.33 -5.17 -3.31
C GLY A 179 -9.78 -5.41 -3.73
N ASN A 180 -10.20 -6.66 -3.94
CA ASN A 180 -11.54 -7.02 -4.41
C ASN A 180 -12.62 -6.99 -3.30
N ARG A 181 -12.21 -6.73 -2.05
CA ARG A 181 -13.04 -6.66 -0.82
C ARG A 181 -13.51 -8.02 -0.29
N ARG A 182 -12.87 -9.09 -0.72
CA ARG A 182 -13.02 -10.44 -0.20
C ARG A 182 -11.63 -10.90 0.23
N LEU A 183 -11.57 -11.79 1.21
CA LEU A 183 -10.40 -12.64 1.37
C LEU A 183 -10.74 -13.88 0.57
N ASP A 184 -9.91 -14.27 -0.39
CA ASP A 184 -10.14 -15.49 -1.15
C ASP A 184 -8.83 -16.13 -1.62
N LEU A 185 -8.94 -17.17 -2.45
CA LEU A 185 -7.78 -17.90 -2.97
C LEU A 185 -6.84 -16.99 -3.78
N GLY A 186 -7.35 -15.92 -4.39
CA GLY A 186 -6.55 -14.94 -5.12
C GLY A 186 -5.55 -14.25 -4.21
N ASP A 187 -5.99 -13.83 -3.02
CA ASP A 187 -5.14 -13.20 -2.02
C ASP A 187 -4.08 -14.15 -1.46
N TYR A 188 -4.50 -15.38 -1.16
CA TYR A 188 -3.59 -16.44 -0.72
C TYR A 188 -2.49 -16.68 -1.76
N GLU A 189 -2.85 -16.82 -3.03
CA GLU A 189 -1.86 -17.01 -4.10
C GLU A 189 -0.88 -15.84 -4.19
N MET A 190 -1.33 -14.61 -3.91
CA MET A 190 -0.48 -13.42 -3.94
C MET A 190 0.55 -13.44 -2.80
N ILE A 191 0.14 -13.68 -1.55
CA ILE A 191 1.08 -13.74 -0.42
C ILE A 191 2.01 -14.96 -0.52
N TYR A 192 1.50 -16.12 -0.92
CA TYR A 192 2.31 -17.32 -1.09
C TYR A 192 3.39 -17.13 -2.17
N ARG A 193 3.02 -16.55 -3.32
CA ARG A 193 4.01 -16.20 -4.36
C ARG A 193 5.07 -15.25 -3.82
N GLN A 194 4.68 -14.28 -3.00
CA GLN A 194 5.63 -13.36 -2.38
C GLN A 194 6.63 -14.10 -1.48
N MET A 195 6.13 -14.96 -0.58
CA MET A 195 6.96 -15.76 0.33
C MET A 195 7.95 -16.65 -0.43
N VAL A 196 7.47 -17.39 -1.45
CA VAL A 196 8.30 -18.32 -2.23
C VAL A 196 9.30 -17.58 -3.12
N SER A 197 8.93 -16.41 -3.63
CA SER A 197 9.84 -15.61 -4.47
C SER A 197 11.05 -15.07 -3.69
N GLY A 198 10.95 -14.99 -2.36
CA GLY A 198 11.95 -14.36 -1.51
C GLY A 198 12.17 -12.86 -1.79
N GLN A 199 11.40 -12.29 -2.72
CA GLN A 199 11.31 -10.87 -2.91
C GLN A 199 10.35 -10.38 -1.85
N GLY A 200 10.80 -10.23 -0.60
CA GLY A 200 10.02 -9.46 0.38
C GLY A 200 9.63 -8.16 -0.29
N GLY A 201 8.35 -7.82 -0.27
CA GLY A 201 7.85 -6.54 -0.78
C GLY A 201 8.30 -5.43 0.15
N ASP A 202 9.61 -5.30 0.32
CA ASP A 202 10.25 -4.25 1.07
C ASP A 202 9.93 -2.99 0.30
N VAL A 203 8.94 -2.24 0.78
CA VAL A 203 8.79 -0.84 0.38
C VAL A 203 9.95 -0.11 1.04
N SER A 204 11.13 -0.34 0.48
CA SER A 204 12.41 0.10 1.01
C SER A 204 12.34 1.61 1.20
N GLY A 205 12.49 2.04 2.45
CA GLY A 205 12.43 3.44 2.85
C GLY A 205 11.19 3.88 3.65
N PHE A 206 10.16 3.03 3.82
CA PHE A 206 9.04 3.37 4.72
C PHE A 206 9.39 3.14 6.20
N ALA A 207 9.83 1.92 6.55
CA ALA A 207 10.43 1.57 7.84
C ALA A 207 11.27 0.30 7.69
N GLU A 208 12.18 0.05 8.63
CA GLU A 208 12.93 -1.21 8.68
C GLU A 208 11.94 -2.37 8.88
N ASN A 209 12.03 -3.40 8.01
CA ASN A 209 11.15 -4.57 7.98
C ASN A 209 9.67 -4.27 7.65
N PHE A 210 9.37 -3.16 6.96
CA PHE A 210 8.02 -2.89 6.48
C PHE A 210 7.70 -3.74 5.24
N SER A 211 6.57 -4.44 5.28
CA SER A 211 6.01 -5.11 4.11
C SER A 211 4.49 -5.01 4.13
N ILE A 212 3.87 -4.75 2.98
CA ILE A 212 2.41 -4.84 2.85
C ILE A 212 1.90 -6.29 2.94
N TRP A 213 2.82 -7.26 2.85
CA TRP A 213 2.56 -8.68 2.95
C TRP A 213 2.69 -9.23 4.37
N ASP A 214 3.20 -8.42 5.30
CA ASP A 214 3.22 -8.71 6.74
C ASP A 214 1.82 -8.41 7.29
N ALA A 215 0.93 -9.39 7.17
CA ALA A 215 -0.48 -9.28 7.53
C ALA A 215 -0.71 -9.37 9.04
N ASN A 216 0.20 -9.98 9.79
CA ASN A 216 0.15 -10.08 11.26
C ASN A 216 0.92 -8.94 11.97
N TYR A 217 1.68 -8.15 11.21
CA TYR A 217 2.45 -6.98 11.61
C TYR A 217 3.59 -7.28 12.60
N ASP A 218 4.21 -8.46 12.52
CA ASP A 218 5.32 -8.86 13.37
C ASP A 218 6.71 -8.45 12.85
N GLY A 219 6.75 -7.85 11.66
CA GLY A 219 7.96 -7.41 10.96
C GLY A 219 8.61 -8.51 10.12
N ARG A 220 7.90 -9.59 9.82
CA ARG A 220 8.33 -10.65 8.91
C ARG A 220 7.21 -10.92 7.90
N VAL A 221 7.60 -11.50 6.77
CA VAL A 221 6.65 -12.05 5.81
C VAL A 221 6.89 -13.55 5.82
N ASP A 222 6.10 -14.26 6.61
CA ASP A 222 6.22 -15.69 6.81
C ASP A 222 4.84 -16.37 6.88
N VAL A 223 4.84 -17.63 7.31
CA VAL A 223 3.65 -18.46 7.29
C VAL A 223 2.56 -17.94 8.24
N GLN A 224 2.96 -17.23 9.29
CA GLN A 224 2.02 -16.62 10.23
C GLN A 224 1.22 -15.47 9.60
N ASP A 225 1.68 -14.87 8.51
CA ASP A 225 0.90 -13.87 7.75
C ASP A 225 -0.20 -14.50 6.91
N VAL A 226 0.07 -15.69 6.40
CA VAL A 226 -0.92 -16.49 5.67
C VAL A 226 -2.07 -16.88 6.60
N GLU A 227 -1.78 -17.14 7.87
CA GLU A 227 -2.80 -17.41 8.89
C GLU A 227 -3.77 -16.24 9.10
N VAL A 228 -3.36 -14.99 8.81
CA VAL A 228 -4.26 -13.81 8.89
C VAL A 228 -5.25 -13.77 7.74
N VAL A 229 -4.89 -14.30 6.57
CA VAL A 229 -5.82 -14.47 5.45
C VAL A 229 -6.92 -15.49 5.81
N ALA A 230 -6.68 -16.35 6.80
CA ALA A 230 -7.61 -17.11 7.66
C ALA A 230 -8.87 -17.75 7.03
N MET A 231 -8.95 -17.89 5.70
CA MET A 231 -9.89 -18.73 4.97
C MET A 231 -9.22 -19.99 4.41
N LEU A 232 -7.97 -20.26 4.81
CA LEU A 232 -7.26 -21.48 4.45
C LEU A 232 -8.06 -22.74 4.82
N PHE A 233 -8.84 -22.65 5.89
CA PHE A 233 -9.58 -23.78 6.45
C PHE A 233 -11.10 -23.68 6.25
N ASP A 234 -11.62 -22.51 5.89
CA ASP A 234 -13.01 -22.27 5.45
C ASP A 234 -13.03 -22.26 3.92
N ALA A 235 -12.77 -23.44 3.34
CA ALA A 235 -12.57 -23.62 1.91
C ALA A 235 -13.88 -23.53 1.10
N ASP A 236 -15.04 -23.62 1.75
CA ASP A 236 -16.34 -23.39 1.12
C ASP A 236 -16.97 -22.02 1.41
N PHE A 237 -16.31 -21.21 2.25
CA PHE A 237 -16.58 -19.81 2.56
C PHE A 237 -17.91 -19.58 3.27
N ASP A 238 -18.33 -20.52 4.09
CA ASP A 238 -19.58 -20.41 4.84
C ASP A 238 -19.42 -19.81 6.25
N GLY A 239 -18.17 -19.54 6.66
CA GLY A 239 -17.81 -18.84 7.88
C GLY A 239 -17.46 -19.76 9.04
N ASP A 240 -17.38 -21.07 8.83
CA ASP A 240 -16.77 -21.99 9.77
C ASP A 240 -15.72 -22.92 9.11
N VAL A 241 -15.16 -23.84 9.89
CA VAL A 241 -14.14 -24.79 9.47
C VAL A 241 -14.67 -26.16 9.84
N ASP A 242 -14.99 -26.96 8.83
CA ASP A 242 -15.69 -28.22 9.01
C ASP A 242 -15.22 -29.34 8.04
N LEU A 243 -16.00 -30.42 7.94
CA LEU A 243 -15.68 -31.52 7.01
C LEU A 243 -16.01 -31.21 5.54
N ALA A 244 -16.92 -30.28 5.27
CA ALA A 244 -17.21 -29.81 3.92
C ALA A 244 -15.99 -29.07 3.36
N ASP A 245 -15.34 -28.23 4.16
CA ASP A 245 -14.10 -27.55 3.81
C ASP A 245 -12.97 -28.52 3.51
N TYR A 246 -12.73 -29.48 4.40
CA TYR A 246 -11.75 -30.54 4.16
C TYR A 246 -12.06 -31.29 2.86
N GLY A 247 -13.34 -31.57 2.62
CA GLY A 247 -13.81 -32.14 1.36
C GLY A 247 -13.41 -31.31 0.15
N LYS A 248 -13.53 -29.98 0.20
CA LYS A 248 -13.11 -29.08 -0.90
C LYS A 248 -11.60 -29.09 -1.12
N LEU A 249 -10.82 -29.08 -0.04
CA LEU A 249 -9.36 -29.16 -0.11
C LEU A 249 -8.92 -30.50 -0.76
N MET A 250 -9.60 -31.60 -0.42
CA MET A 250 -9.24 -32.95 -0.88
C MET A 250 -9.78 -33.34 -2.26
N VAL A 251 -10.82 -32.66 -2.78
CA VAL A 251 -11.37 -32.92 -4.13
C VAL A 251 -10.31 -32.80 -5.24
N LYS A 252 -9.26 -32.02 -5.03
CA LYS A 252 -8.16 -31.83 -5.99
C LYS A 252 -7.12 -32.95 -6.00
N ARG A 253 -7.27 -34.00 -5.17
CA ARG A 253 -6.30 -35.11 -4.99
C ARG A 253 -4.91 -34.60 -4.68
N CYS A 254 -4.84 -33.80 -3.62
CA CYS A 254 -3.61 -33.18 -3.18
C CYS A 254 -2.78 -34.07 -2.27
N ASP A 255 -3.33 -35.18 -1.75
CA ASP A 255 -2.62 -36.21 -1.00
C ASP A 255 -1.40 -36.72 -1.77
N VAL A 256 -0.24 -36.14 -1.47
CA VAL A 256 1.05 -36.57 -2.02
C VAL A 256 1.76 -37.51 -1.03
N GLY A 257 1.42 -37.44 0.26
CA GLY A 257 1.97 -38.27 1.32
C GLY A 257 3.38 -37.85 1.77
N PRO A 258 3.83 -38.32 2.94
CA PRO A 258 5.00 -37.80 3.62
C PRO A 258 6.29 -37.99 2.83
N GLY A 259 7.03 -36.91 2.64
CA GLY A 259 8.40 -36.91 2.11
C GLY A 259 8.49 -37.38 0.65
N GLN A 260 7.45 -37.15 -0.17
CA GLN A 260 7.51 -37.60 -1.55
C GLN A 260 8.59 -36.89 -2.37
N PRO A 261 9.44 -37.65 -3.11
CA PRO A 261 10.36 -37.11 -4.10
C PRO A 261 9.58 -36.71 -5.37
N GLY A 262 8.80 -35.63 -5.30
CA GLY A 262 7.85 -35.24 -6.35
C GLY A 262 8.03 -33.84 -6.94
N GLY A 263 8.84 -32.98 -6.31
CA GLY A 263 8.90 -31.55 -6.65
C GLY A 263 7.89 -30.73 -5.86
N PRO A 264 7.88 -29.39 -6.01
CA PRO A 264 7.01 -28.51 -5.24
C PRO A 264 5.54 -28.89 -5.42
N LEU A 265 4.76 -28.79 -4.34
CA LEU A 265 3.31 -28.92 -4.35
C LEU A 265 2.73 -28.20 -5.56
N LYS A 266 1.77 -28.84 -6.23
CA LYS A 266 1.02 -28.16 -7.29
C LYS A 266 0.44 -26.89 -6.69
N PRO A 267 0.48 -25.74 -7.39
CA PRO A 267 -0.09 -24.49 -6.86
C PRO A 267 -1.54 -24.64 -6.35
N SER A 268 -2.31 -25.52 -6.99
CA SER A 268 -3.69 -25.82 -6.61
C SER A 268 -3.85 -26.63 -5.30
N CYS A 269 -2.76 -27.14 -4.74
CA CYS A 269 -2.70 -28.03 -3.57
C CYS A 269 -2.02 -27.41 -2.37
N VAL A 270 -1.46 -26.21 -2.50
CA VAL A 270 -0.76 -25.53 -1.40
C VAL A 270 -1.72 -25.24 -0.23
N MET A 271 -3.01 -25.02 -0.51
CA MET A 271 -4.02 -24.85 0.55
C MET A 271 -4.29 -26.13 1.37
N ALA A 272 -3.92 -27.30 0.85
CA ALA A 272 -4.09 -28.57 1.57
C ALA A 272 -2.86 -28.93 2.41
N ASP A 273 -1.75 -28.21 2.25
CA ASP A 273 -0.52 -28.29 3.05
C ASP A 273 -0.67 -27.31 4.22
N VAL A 274 -1.36 -27.80 5.24
CA VAL A 274 -1.83 -27.04 6.41
C VAL A 274 -0.69 -26.78 7.39
N ASP A 275 0.29 -27.68 7.49
CA ASP A 275 1.45 -27.49 8.37
C ASP A 275 2.68 -26.89 7.64
N PHE A 276 2.55 -26.65 6.33
CA PHE A 276 3.49 -25.96 5.46
C PHE A 276 4.84 -26.66 5.35
N ASP A 277 4.87 -27.98 5.49
CA ASP A 277 6.08 -28.77 5.37
C ASP A 277 6.43 -29.13 3.92
N GLY A 278 5.55 -28.77 2.97
CA GLY A 278 5.75 -28.94 1.54
C GLY A 278 5.13 -30.22 0.98
N ASP A 279 4.36 -30.95 1.76
CA ASP A 279 3.53 -32.06 1.30
C ASP A 279 2.07 -31.99 1.82
N VAL A 280 1.28 -33.04 1.59
CA VAL A 280 -0.13 -33.10 2.01
C VAL A 280 -0.38 -34.52 2.49
N ASP A 281 -0.53 -34.66 3.79
CA ASP A 281 -0.64 -35.93 4.48
C ASP A 281 -1.53 -35.90 5.74
N LEU A 282 -1.30 -36.84 6.67
CA LEU A 282 -2.09 -36.96 7.90
C LEU A 282 -1.73 -35.92 8.97
N ALA A 283 -0.54 -35.32 8.91
CA ALA A 283 -0.15 -34.19 9.74
C ALA A 283 -0.98 -32.96 9.37
N ASP A 284 -1.17 -32.70 8.07
CA ASP A 284 -2.07 -31.64 7.59
C ASP A 284 -3.50 -31.86 8.05
N PHE A 285 -4.00 -33.09 7.91
CA PHE A 285 -5.35 -33.40 8.38
C PHE A 285 -5.48 -33.20 9.90
N ARG A 286 -4.45 -33.56 10.67
CA ARG A 286 -4.45 -33.34 12.11
C ARG A 286 -4.49 -31.86 12.45
N GLU A 287 -3.74 -31.01 11.74
CA GLU A 287 -3.80 -29.58 12.00
C GLU A 287 -5.10 -28.94 11.52
N PHE A 288 -5.65 -29.41 10.39
CA PHE A 288 -7.00 -29.05 9.98
C PHE A 288 -8.03 -29.36 11.08
N GLN A 289 -7.94 -30.55 11.69
CA GLN A 289 -8.83 -30.94 12.80
C GLN A 289 -8.73 -30.01 14.02
N ASN A 290 -7.54 -29.47 14.31
CA ASN A 290 -7.35 -28.54 15.42
C ASN A 290 -7.99 -27.16 15.16
N ARG A 291 -8.38 -26.88 13.92
CA ARG A 291 -9.00 -25.62 13.48
C ARG A 291 -10.51 -25.70 13.31
N PHE A 292 -11.16 -26.85 13.57
CA PHE A 292 -12.61 -26.98 13.49
C PHE A 292 -13.32 -25.92 14.33
N THR A 293 -14.20 -25.17 13.68
CA THR A 293 -15.09 -24.20 14.32
C THR A 293 -16.57 -24.53 14.05
N GLY A 294 -16.84 -25.38 13.06
CA GLY A 294 -18.16 -25.78 12.59
C GLY A 294 -18.51 -27.26 12.83
N PRO A 295 -19.80 -27.63 12.67
CA PRO A 295 -20.30 -29.00 12.82
C PRO A 295 -19.98 -29.97 11.68
#